data_AF-A0A3M3ZSS8-F1
#
_entry.id   AF-A0A3M3ZSS8-F1
#
_cell.length_a   1.000
_cell.length_b   1.000
_cell.length_c   1.000
_cell.angle_alpha   90.00
_cell.angle_beta   90.00
_cell.angle_gamma   90.00
#
_symmetry.space_group_name_H-M   'P 1'
#
loop_
_entity.id
_entity.type
_entity.pdbx_description
1 polymer ?
#
loop_
_entity_poly.entity_id
_entity_poly.type
_entity_poly.pdbx_seq_one_letter_code
_entity_poly.pdbx_strand_id
1 'polypeptide(L)' 'MFSNVSPAVASPCVSLCRLDEQKVCLGCFRHVEDIREWRSADDDRRRQIRREADERRAGFEAGQAAG' A
#
# COMPACT_ATOMS: atom_id res chain seq x y z
N MET A 1 -14.07 14.40 7.37
CA MET A 1 -14.23 12.93 7.29
C MET A 1 -13.56 12.48 6.00
N PHE A 2 -12.40 11.82 6.10
CA PHE A 2 -11.48 11.63 4.98
C PHE A 2 -11.87 10.40 4.15
N SER A 3 -12.70 10.56 3.12
CA SER A 3 -13.01 9.48 2.19
C SER A 3 -11.81 9.20 1.30
N ASN A 4 -11.02 8.22 1.72
CA ASN A 4 -9.90 7.62 0.99
C ASN A 4 -10.40 6.57 -0.04
N VAL A 5 -11.66 6.70 -0.49
CA VAL A 5 -12.45 5.64 -1.11
C VAL A 5 -12.70 6.01 -2.57
N SER A 6 -12.00 5.35 -3.49
CA SER A 6 -12.57 5.16 -4.84
C SER A 6 -13.63 4.06 -4.72
N PRO A 7 -14.83 4.25 -5.29
CA PRO A 7 -15.81 3.17 -5.36
C PRO A 7 -15.30 1.99 -6.20
N ALA A 8 -14.40 2.22 -7.17
CA ALA A 8 -13.85 1.16 -8.02
C ALA A 8 -12.61 0.47 -7.45
N VAL A 9 -11.81 1.15 -6.62
CA VAL A 9 -10.55 0.61 -6.06
C VAL A 9 -10.46 0.92 -4.58
N ALA A 10 -10.69 -0.10 -3.75
CA ALA A 10 -10.59 0.01 -2.31
C ALA A 10 -9.14 0.26 -1.85
N SER A 11 -8.97 1.06 -0.81
CA SER A 11 -7.65 1.30 -0.21
C SER A 11 -7.15 0.05 0.51
N PRO A 12 -5.88 -0.38 0.33
CA PRO A 12 -5.31 -1.51 1.07
C PRO A 12 -4.92 -1.15 2.52
N CYS A 13 -5.31 0.04 3.00
CA CYS A 13 -4.96 0.54 4.32
C CYS A 13 -5.66 -0.27 5.43
N VAL A 14 -4.88 -0.85 6.33
CA VAL A 14 -5.37 -1.59 7.51
C VAL A 14 -5.35 -0.74 8.79
N SER A 15 -5.26 0.58 8.66
CA SER A 15 -5.15 1.55 9.76
C SER A 15 -3.93 1.37 10.68
N LEU A 16 -2.95 0.59 10.25
CA LEU A 16 -1.61 0.53 10.84
C LEU A 16 -0.67 1.41 10.00
N CYS A 17 -0.17 2.50 10.58
CA CYS A 17 0.79 3.38 9.92
C CYS A 17 2.15 3.28 10.60
N ARG A 18 2.94 2.28 10.21
CA ARG A 18 4.34 2.11 10.63
C ARG A 18 5.17 1.89 9.39
N LEU A 19 6.13 2.77 9.13
CA LEU A 19 7.04 2.68 7.99
C LEU A 19 8.35 2.01 8.42
N ASP A 20 8.98 1.26 7.50
CA ASP A 20 10.34 0.77 7.63
C ASP A 20 11.39 1.82 7.21
N GLU A 21 12.66 1.38 7.13
CA GLU A 21 13.78 2.20 6.68
C GLU A 21 13.63 2.63 5.21
N GLN A 22 13.05 1.77 4.37
CA GLN A 22 12.74 2.00 2.96
C GLN A 22 11.44 2.80 2.75
N LYS A 23 10.83 3.31 3.82
CA LYS A 23 9.58 4.09 3.79
C LYS A 23 8.38 3.30 3.25
N VAL A 24 8.39 1.98 3.39
CA VAL A 24 7.27 1.10 3.09
C VAL A 24 6.46 0.86 4.37
N CYS A 25 5.14 0.95 4.27
CA CYS A 25 4.25 0.67 5.39
C CYS A 25 4.18 -0.82 5.71
N LEU A 26 4.51 -1.21 6.94
CA LEU A 26 4.49 -2.61 7.39
C LEU A 26 3.10 -3.24 7.48
N GLY A 27 2.03 -2.43 7.41
CA GLY A 27 0.65 -2.93 7.42
C GLY A 27 0.05 -3.07 6.02
N CYS A 28 0.16 -2.03 5.21
CA CYS A 28 -0.45 -1.98 3.87
C CYS A 28 0.53 -2.12 2.71
N PHE A 29 1.84 -2.20 2.98
CA PHE A 29 2.94 -2.39 2.03
C PHE A 29 3.06 -1.35 0.91
N ARG A 30 2.31 -0.26 1.01
CA ARG A 30 2.50 0.92 0.15
C ARG A 30 3.73 1.71 0.58
N HIS A 31 4.45 2.27 -0.39
CA HIS A 31 5.50 3.23 -0.13
C HIS A 31 4.88 4.57 0.32
N VAL A 32 5.63 5.40 1.05
CA VAL A 32 5.15 6.69 1.56
C VAL A 32 4.66 7.62 0.44
N GLU A 33 5.31 7.60 -0.73
CA GLU A 33 4.87 8.39 -1.90
C GLU A 33 3.53 7.89 -2.44
N ASP A 34 3.33 6.56 -2.53
CA ASP A 34 2.04 5.98 -2.94
C ASP A 34 0.91 6.36 -1.97
N ILE A 35 1.22 6.45 -0.67
CA ILE A 35 0.25 6.87 0.37
C ILE A 35 -0.16 8.32 0.15
N ARG A 36 0.80 9.20 -0.18
CA ARG A 36 0.55 10.62 -0.48
C ARG A 36 -0.24 10.79 -1.77
N GLU A 37 0.13 10.04 -2.81
CA GLU A 37 -0.46 10.10 -4.15
C GLU A 37 -1.89 9.54 -4.17
N TRP A 38 -2.23 8.57 -3.31
CA TRP A 38 -3.49 7.83 -3.34
C TRP A 38 -4.75 8.69 -3.48
N ARG A 39 -4.80 9.86 -2.84
CA ARG A 39 -5.97 10.74 -2.87
C ARG A 39 -6.18 11.41 -4.23
N SER A 40 -5.10 11.71 -4.95
CA SER A 40 -5.11 12.35 -6.26
C SER A 40 -4.98 11.35 -7.42
N ALA A 41 -4.56 10.11 -7.15
CA ALA A 41 -4.46 9.05 -8.14
C ALA A 41 -5.84 8.72 -8.74
N ASP A 42 -5.87 8.44 -10.04
CA ASP A 42 -7.02 7.85 -10.73
C ASP A 42 -7.13 6.34 -10.42
N ASP A 43 -8.17 5.68 -10.94
CA ASP A 43 -8.41 4.27 -10.65
C ASP A 43 -7.32 3.34 -11.24
N ASP A 44 -6.72 3.68 -12.38
CA ASP A 44 -5.64 2.89 -12.98
C ASP A 44 -4.38 2.98 -12.14
N ARG A 45 -4.01 4.19 -11.71
CA ARG A 45 -2.89 4.41 -10.81
C ARG A 45 -3.13 3.78 -9.44
N ARG A 46 -4.35 3.83 -8.90
CA ARG A 46 -4.72 3.12 -7.65
C ARG A 46 -4.55 1.61 -7.79
N ARG A 47 -4.94 1.02 -8.93
CA ARG A 47 -4.71 -0.40 -9.23
C ARG A 47 -3.22 -0.72 -9.25
N GLN A 48 -2.41 0.12 -9.89
CA GLN A 48 -0.96 -0.07 -9.94
C GLN A 48 -0.33 0.00 -8.54
N ILE A 49 -0.65 1.03 -7.75
CA ILE A 49 -0.17 1.18 -6.36
C ILE A 49 -0.52 -0.05 -5.52
N ARG A 50 -1.74 -0.59 -5.68
CA ARG A 50 -2.14 -1.82 -4.99
C ARG A 50 -1.30 -3.02 -5.41
N ARG A 51 -1.10 -3.21 -6.70
CA ARG A 51 -0.27 -4.31 -7.22
C ARG A 51 1.16 -4.23 -6.68
N GLU A 52 1.77 -3.05 -6.72
CA GLU A 52 3.12 -2.84 -6.18
C GLU A 52 3.19 -3.13 -4.67
N ALA A 53 2.16 -2.75 -3.90
CA ALA A 53 2.06 -3.08 -2.48
C ALA A 53 1.92 -4.59 -2.23
N ASP A 54 1.12 -5.29 -3.04
CA ASP A 54 0.94 -6.73 -2.94
C ASP A 54 2.22 -7.49 -3.29
N GLU A 55 2.99 -7.02 -4.28
CA GLU A 55 4.30 -7.57 -4.63
C GLU A 55 5.32 -7.42 -3.47
N ARG A 56 5.36 -6.23 -2.83
CA ARG A 56 6.21 -6.01 -1.65
C ARG A 56 5.81 -6.90 -0.47
N ARG A 57 4.51 -7.07 -0.23
CA ARG A 57 3.98 -7.99 0.79
C ARG A 57 4.45 -9.42 0.54
N ALA A 58 4.27 -9.92 -0.68
CA ALA A 58 4.68 -11.28 -1.04
C ALA A 58 6.18 -11.50 -0.83
N GLY A 59 7.02 -10.53 -1.20
CA GLY A 59 8.47 -10.60 -0.93
C GLY A 59 8.81 -10.64 0.56
N PHE A 60 8.12 -9.83 1.38
CA PHE A 60 8.30 -9.81 2.83
C PHE A 60 7.84 -11.11 3.50
N GLU A 61 6.69 -11.66 3.09
CA GLU A 61 6.15 -12.92 3.58
C GLU A 61 7.04 -14.11 3.19
N ALA A 62 7.55 -14.14 1.95
CA ALA A 62 8.50 -15.14 1.50
C ALA A 62 9.81 -15.13 2.31
N GLY A 63 10.30 -13.93 2.66
CA GLY A 63 11.48 -13.78 3.52
C GLY A 63 11.24 -14.23 4.97
N GLN A 64 10.03 -14.06 5.51
CA GLN A 64 9.67 -14.51 6.85
C GLN A 64 9.39 -16.02 6.94
N ALA A 65 8.88 -16.65 5.88
CA ALA A 65 8.60 -18.09 5.86
C ALA A 65 9.86 -18.96 5.75
N ALA A 66 10.98 -18.36 5.32
CA ALA A 66 12.27 -19.04 5.17
C ALA A 66 13.21 -18.87 6.37
N GLY A 67 12.78 -18.16 7.42
CA GLY A 67 13.56 -17.83 8.62
C GLY A 67 13.18 -18.62 9.85
#